data_AF-F0LJP3-F1
#
_entry.id   AF-F0LJP3-F1
#
_cell.length_a   1.000
_cell.length_b   1.000
_cell.length_c   1.000
_cell.angle_alpha   90.00
_cell.angle_beta   90.00
_cell.angle_gamma   90.00
#
_symmetry.space_group_name_H-M   'P 1'
#
loop_
_entity.id
_entity.type
_entity.pdbx_description
1 polymer ?
#
loop_
_entity_poly.entity_id
_entity_poly.type
_entity_poly.pdbx_seq_one_letter_code
_entity_poly.pdbx_strand_id
1 'polypeptide(L)'
;MRWKSTILLACFMIQAVVNLAFYGFVPIMFSTIVPSYAYRYIAWALPFLILAFFALGTISLYYLGIATNFKRAKKFGAVYFLFGLFGSLWALFHFMRTPVETPILFAILGAWALSSLVGLIIFLKGKEISVSPALSIMAIALLSASAFLSAFSAQWLVSDYYVHVKMEENVPKNATVIVAYPEQVPPPNITSSS
;
A
#
# COMPACT_ATOMS: atom_id res chain seq x y z
N MET A 1 -6.42 -30.05 -8.79
CA MET A 1 -5.14 -29.30 -8.95
C MET A 1 -5.32 -27.98 -9.67
N ARG A 2 -6.00 -27.95 -10.83
CA ARG A 2 -6.19 -26.75 -11.67
C ARG A 2 -6.88 -25.55 -11.00
N TRP A 3 -7.86 -25.79 -10.12
CA TRP A 3 -8.55 -24.71 -9.41
C TRP A 3 -7.64 -23.98 -8.40
N LYS A 4 -6.69 -24.68 -7.76
CA LYS A 4 -5.76 -24.06 -6.81
C LYS A 4 -4.80 -23.11 -7.49
N SER A 5 -4.29 -23.47 -8.68
CA SER A 5 -3.45 -22.59 -9.48
C SER A 5 -4.24 -21.38 -9.99
N THR A 6 -5.48 -21.56 -10.43
CA THR A 6 -6.34 -20.44 -10.86
C THR A 6 -6.61 -19.46 -9.72
N ILE A 7 -7.00 -19.94 -8.53
CA ILE A 7 -7.26 -19.06 -7.38
C ILE A 7 -5.98 -18.37 -6.93
N LEU A 8 -4.86 -19.08 -6.88
CA LEU A 8 -3.58 -18.49 -6.48
C LEU A 8 -3.14 -17.37 -7.44
N LEU A 9 -3.26 -17.62 -8.75
CA LEU A 9 -3.01 -16.60 -9.76
C LEU A 9 -3.96 -15.41 -9.59
N ALA A 10 -5.25 -15.68 -9.35
CA ALA A 10 -6.24 -14.63 -9.10
C ALA A 10 -5.87 -13.78 -7.88
N CYS A 11 -5.32 -14.35 -6.80
CA CYS A 11 -4.83 -13.58 -5.66
C CYS A 11 -3.74 -12.57 -6.05
N PHE A 12 -2.74 -12.98 -6.85
CA PHE A 12 -1.72 -12.07 -7.35
C PHE A 12 -2.31 -10.99 -8.25
N MET A 13 -3.22 -11.37 -9.16
CA MET A 13 -3.85 -10.43 -10.09
C MET A 13 -4.73 -9.41 -9.35
N ILE A 14 -5.53 -9.84 -8.38
CA ILE A 14 -6.36 -8.95 -7.55
C ILE A 14 -5.47 -7.94 -6.83
N GLN A 15 -4.37 -8.36 -6.21
CA GLN A 15 -3.45 -7.44 -5.55
C GLN A 15 -2.84 -6.44 -6.55
N ALA A 16 -2.40 -6.90 -7.72
CA ALA A 16 -1.85 -6.00 -8.72
C ALA A 16 -2.89 -4.97 -9.23
N VAL A 17 -4.12 -5.43 -9.54
CA VAL A 17 -5.23 -4.59 -10.04
C VAL A 17 -5.70 -3.60 -8.98
N VAL A 18 -5.95 -4.07 -7.76
CA VAL A 18 -6.37 -3.19 -6.65
C VAL A 18 -5.31 -2.12 -6.43
N ASN A 19 -4.03 -2.50 -6.38
CA ASN A 19 -2.98 -1.51 -6.20
C ASN A 19 -2.90 -0.49 -7.34
N LEU A 20 -3.08 -0.92 -8.61
CA LEU A 20 -3.13 0.00 -9.74
C LEU A 20 -4.36 0.93 -9.69
N ALA A 21 -5.53 0.39 -9.41
CA ALA A 21 -6.79 1.14 -9.34
C ALA A 21 -6.78 2.20 -8.23
N PHE A 22 -6.00 1.98 -7.18
CA PHE A 22 -5.84 2.89 -6.04
C PHE A 22 -4.46 3.53 -6.00
N TYR A 23 -3.95 3.93 -7.18
CA TYR A 23 -2.77 4.78 -7.36
C TYR A 23 -1.53 4.32 -6.60
N GLY A 24 -1.37 3.01 -6.51
CA GLY A 24 -0.25 2.38 -5.84
C GLY A 24 -0.32 2.50 -4.32
N PHE A 25 -1.48 2.33 -3.66
CA PHE A 25 -1.71 2.56 -2.22
C PHE A 25 -0.76 1.85 -1.22
N VAL A 26 0.04 0.85 -1.64
CA VAL A 26 0.96 0.10 -0.77
C VAL A 26 1.88 0.95 0.14
N PRO A 27 2.37 2.16 -0.22
CA PRO A 27 3.07 3.06 0.70
C PRO A 27 2.26 3.40 1.95
N ILE A 28 0.93 3.52 1.84
CA ILE A 28 0.03 3.74 2.98
C ILE A 28 0.10 2.54 3.94
N MET A 29 0.10 1.33 3.40
CA MET A 29 0.26 0.13 4.23
C MET A 29 1.61 0.16 4.96
N PHE A 30 2.71 0.47 4.27
CA PHE A 30 4.04 0.53 4.89
C PHE A 30 4.22 1.70 5.86
N SER A 31 3.62 2.86 5.62
CA SER A 31 3.74 4.02 6.51
C SER A 31 3.11 3.77 7.89
N THR A 32 2.06 2.95 7.96
CA THR A 32 1.46 2.57 9.25
C THR A 32 2.35 1.65 10.09
N ILE A 33 3.26 0.90 9.47
CA ILE A 33 4.17 -0.04 10.14
C ILE A 33 5.36 0.70 10.76
N VAL A 34 5.80 1.78 10.11
CA VAL A 34 6.96 2.56 10.57
C VAL A 34 6.53 3.54 11.67
N PRO A 35 7.10 3.46 12.88
CA PRO A 35 6.83 4.44 13.92
C PRO A 35 7.25 5.85 13.48
N SER A 36 6.46 6.87 13.86
CA SER A 36 6.69 8.27 13.47
C SER A 36 8.10 8.77 13.81
N TYR A 37 8.66 8.37 14.96
CA TYR A 37 10.02 8.73 15.38
C TYR A 37 11.11 8.14 14.48
N ALA A 38 10.86 6.98 13.86
CA ALA A 38 11.81 6.30 12.98
C ALA A 38 11.70 6.80 11.54
N TYR A 39 10.53 7.32 11.15
CA TYR A 39 10.20 7.67 9.76
C TYR A 39 11.24 8.62 9.14
N ARG A 40 11.72 9.63 9.87
CA ARG A 40 12.77 10.56 9.41
C ARG A 40 14.03 9.88 8.89
N TYR A 41 14.42 8.75 9.49
CA TYR A 41 15.66 8.03 9.18
C TYR A 41 15.49 7.00 8.06
N ILE A 42 14.26 6.51 7.85
CA ILE A 42 14.00 5.37 6.95
C ILE A 42 13.02 5.68 5.81
N ALA A 43 12.45 6.89 5.76
CA ALA A 43 11.53 7.30 4.70
C ALA A 43 12.15 7.10 3.30
N TRP A 44 13.42 7.48 3.10
CA TRP A 44 14.12 7.29 1.84
C TRP A 44 14.20 5.82 1.38
N ALA A 45 14.14 4.85 2.29
CA ALA A 45 14.20 3.43 1.98
C ALA A 45 12.84 2.87 1.52
N LEU A 46 11.74 3.61 1.73
CA LEU A 46 10.37 3.16 1.47
C LEU A 46 10.14 2.69 0.02
N PRO A 47 10.57 3.41 -1.03
CA PRO A 47 10.41 2.93 -2.41
C PRO A 47 11.13 1.60 -2.66
N PHE A 48 12.33 1.43 -2.10
CA PHE A 48 13.11 0.19 -2.25
C PHE A 48 12.47 -0.99 -1.51
N LEU A 49 11.91 -0.76 -0.33
CA LEU A 49 11.16 -1.77 0.43
C LEU A 49 9.93 -2.25 -0.34
N ILE A 50 9.22 -1.34 -1.02
CA ILE A 50 8.07 -1.65 -1.86
C ILE A 50 8.50 -2.48 -3.07
N LEU A 51 9.56 -2.07 -3.76
CA LEU A 51 10.11 -2.85 -4.88
C LEU A 51 10.54 -4.25 -4.43
N ALA A 52 11.20 -4.36 -3.28
CA ALA A 52 11.60 -5.65 -2.70
C ALA A 52 10.37 -6.51 -2.37
N PHE A 53 9.33 -5.93 -1.79
CA PHE A 53 8.06 -6.61 -1.50
C PHE A 53 7.44 -7.19 -2.77
N PHE A 54 7.29 -6.38 -3.83
CA PHE A 54 6.72 -6.86 -5.08
C PHE A 54 7.65 -7.85 -5.81
N ALA A 55 8.96 -7.71 -5.69
CA ALA A 55 9.93 -8.66 -6.25
C ALA A 55 9.72 -10.07 -5.69
N LEU A 56 9.33 -10.23 -4.42
CA LEU A 56 8.98 -11.55 -3.86
C LEU A 56 7.81 -12.19 -4.63
N GLY A 57 6.77 -11.43 -4.95
CA GLY A 57 5.64 -11.89 -5.73
C GLY A 57 6.04 -12.24 -7.16
N THR A 58 6.83 -11.38 -7.82
CA THR A 58 7.35 -11.61 -9.18
C THR A 58 8.21 -12.87 -9.25
N ILE A 59 9.14 -13.06 -8.31
CA ILE A 59 9.99 -14.25 -8.22
C ILE A 59 9.13 -15.49 -7.97
N SER A 60 8.10 -15.39 -7.12
CA SER A 60 7.16 -16.49 -6.88
C SER A 60 6.44 -16.91 -8.17
N LEU A 61 5.89 -15.96 -8.92
CA LEU A 61 5.22 -16.19 -10.20
C LEU A 61 6.16 -16.81 -11.25
N TYR A 62 7.40 -16.32 -11.32
CA TYR A 62 8.43 -16.88 -12.19
C TYR A 62 8.64 -18.38 -11.92
N TYR A 63 8.79 -18.75 -10.65
CA TYR A 63 8.95 -20.16 -10.28
C TYR A 63 7.65 -20.98 -10.42
N LEU A 64 6.47 -20.38 -10.32
CA LEU A 64 5.18 -21.06 -10.53
C LEU A 64 4.93 -21.41 -12.00
N GLY A 65 5.30 -20.52 -12.92
CA GLY A 65 4.88 -20.63 -14.32
C GLY A 65 6.01 -20.89 -15.32
N ILE A 66 7.22 -20.40 -15.07
CA ILE A 66 8.32 -20.45 -16.04
C ILE A 66 9.31 -21.55 -15.64
N ALA A 67 9.91 -21.43 -14.46
CA ALA A 67 10.88 -22.40 -13.96
C ALA A 67 10.25 -23.62 -13.24
N THR A 68 8.92 -23.64 -13.13
CA THR A 68 8.08 -24.75 -12.63
C THR A 68 8.59 -25.41 -11.32
N ASN A 69 9.17 -24.60 -10.42
CA ASN A 69 9.69 -25.04 -9.13
C ASN A 69 8.79 -24.59 -7.97
N PHE A 70 7.81 -25.43 -7.62
CA PHE A 70 6.82 -25.09 -6.59
C PHE A 70 7.44 -24.84 -5.20
N LYS A 71 8.52 -25.55 -4.81
CA LYS A 71 9.17 -25.32 -3.51
C LYS A 71 9.73 -23.90 -3.39
N ARG A 72 10.42 -23.42 -4.43
CA ARG A 72 10.95 -22.04 -4.46
C ARG A 72 9.81 -21.04 -4.56
N ALA A 73 8.84 -21.29 -5.42
CA ALA A 73 7.68 -20.41 -5.55
C ALA A 73 6.93 -20.23 -4.22
N LYS A 74 6.72 -21.34 -3.50
CA LYS A 74 6.13 -21.35 -2.16
C LYS A 74 6.93 -20.52 -1.17
N LYS A 75 8.26 -20.61 -1.16
CA LYS A 75 9.10 -19.83 -0.24
C LYS A 75 8.90 -18.33 -0.44
N PHE A 76 9.06 -17.85 -1.67
CA PHE A 76 8.92 -16.41 -1.97
C PHE A 76 7.48 -15.92 -1.86
N GLY A 77 6.54 -16.71 -2.38
CA GLY A 77 5.11 -16.38 -2.36
C GLY A 77 4.50 -16.40 -0.97
N ALA A 78 4.92 -17.33 -0.09
CA ALA A 78 4.50 -17.33 1.30
C ALA A 78 4.98 -16.09 2.03
N VAL A 79 6.24 -15.67 1.81
CA VAL A 79 6.76 -14.44 2.43
C VAL A 79 6.00 -13.23 1.89
N TYR A 80 5.79 -13.12 0.58
CA TYR A 80 4.99 -12.06 -0.05
C TYR A 80 3.59 -11.95 0.57
N PHE A 81 2.84 -13.05 0.62
CA PHE A 81 1.49 -13.04 1.18
C PHE A 81 1.47 -12.86 2.71
N LEU A 82 2.49 -13.30 3.42
CA LEU A 82 2.59 -13.07 4.86
C LEU A 82 2.79 -11.59 5.17
N PHE A 83 3.70 -10.91 4.46
CA PHE A 83 3.85 -9.45 4.55
C PHE A 83 2.56 -8.71 4.13
N GLY A 84 1.92 -9.14 3.04
CA GLY A 84 0.65 -8.57 2.60
C GLY A 84 -0.46 -8.69 3.65
N LEU A 85 -0.58 -9.85 4.30
CA LEU A 85 -1.57 -10.10 5.33
C LEU A 85 -1.30 -9.28 6.59
N PHE A 86 -0.10 -9.38 7.16
CA PHE A 86 0.21 -8.65 8.39
C PHE A 86 0.23 -7.14 8.18
N GLY A 87 0.76 -6.66 7.05
CA GLY A 87 0.78 -5.24 6.72
C GLY A 87 -0.62 -4.67 6.60
N SER A 88 -1.53 -5.36 5.90
CA SER A 88 -2.91 -4.91 5.75
C SER A 88 -3.71 -4.97 7.05
N LEU A 89 -3.55 -6.01 7.87
CA LEU A 89 -4.17 -6.10 9.18
C LEU A 89 -3.68 -5.01 10.14
N TRP A 90 -2.38 -4.74 10.12
CA TRP A 90 -1.79 -3.66 10.92
C TRP A 90 -2.32 -2.29 10.50
N ALA A 91 -2.36 -2.02 9.19
CA ALA A 91 -2.92 -0.78 8.65
C ALA A 91 -4.40 -0.62 9.02
N LEU A 92 -5.21 -1.68 8.89
CA LEU A 92 -6.62 -1.68 9.33
C LEU A 92 -6.74 -1.32 10.81
N PHE A 93 -5.95 -1.97 11.67
CA PHE A 93 -5.97 -1.70 13.10
C PHE A 93 -5.53 -0.27 13.44
N HIS A 94 -4.53 0.25 12.75
CA HIS A 94 -4.10 1.64 12.87
C HIS A 94 -5.24 2.60 12.52
N PHE A 95 -5.88 2.40 11.36
CA PHE A 95 -6.97 3.26 10.87
C PHE A 95 -8.30 3.09 11.60
N MET A 96 -8.52 2.00 12.32
CA MET A 96 -9.65 1.91 13.26
C MET A 96 -9.49 2.83 14.47
N ARG A 97 -8.24 3.20 14.81
CA ARG A 97 -7.91 4.03 15.98
C ARG A 97 -7.67 5.49 15.64
N THR A 98 -7.47 5.80 14.36
CA THR A 98 -7.29 7.16 13.86
C THR A 98 -8.51 7.58 13.04
N PRO A 99 -8.96 8.83 13.12
CA PRO A 99 -10.04 9.30 12.26
C PRO A 99 -9.55 9.28 10.80
N VAL A 100 -10.23 8.50 9.95
CA VAL A 100 -9.93 8.41 8.51
C VAL A 100 -11.16 8.82 7.72
N GLU A 101 -10.99 9.79 6.83
CA GLU A 101 -12.08 10.33 5.99
C GLU A 101 -12.41 9.42 4.78
N THR A 102 -11.61 8.38 4.54
CA THR A 102 -11.70 7.52 3.36
C THR A 102 -12.17 6.09 3.71
N PRO A 103 -13.48 5.84 3.84
CA PRO A 103 -14.02 4.51 4.20
C PRO A 103 -13.65 3.42 3.18
N ILE A 104 -13.41 3.79 1.92
CA ILE A 104 -12.98 2.87 0.87
C ILE A 104 -11.63 2.19 1.19
N LEU A 105 -10.77 2.82 1.99
CA LEU A 105 -9.47 2.27 2.38
C LEU A 105 -9.61 0.96 3.17
N PHE A 106 -10.66 0.84 4.00
CA PHE A 106 -10.94 -0.39 4.74
C PHE A 106 -11.29 -1.54 3.79
N ALA A 107 -12.08 -1.28 2.75
CA ALA A 107 -12.42 -2.29 1.76
C ALA A 107 -11.19 -2.74 0.95
N ILE A 108 -10.31 -1.79 0.58
CA ILE A 108 -9.06 -2.06 -0.13
C ILE A 108 -8.14 -2.94 0.71
N LEU A 109 -7.88 -2.53 1.96
CA LEU A 109 -7.03 -3.29 2.88
C LEU A 109 -7.64 -4.64 3.23
N GLY A 110 -8.97 -4.72 3.37
CA GLY A 110 -9.69 -5.97 3.58
C GLY A 110 -9.56 -6.94 2.40
N ALA A 111 -9.71 -6.45 1.16
CA ALA A 111 -9.48 -7.24 -0.04
C ALA A 111 -8.03 -7.71 -0.17
N TRP A 112 -7.07 -6.85 0.21
CA TRP A 112 -5.65 -7.20 0.25
C TRP A 112 -5.33 -8.28 1.29
N ALA A 113 -5.89 -8.15 2.50
CA ALA A 113 -5.77 -9.12 3.58
C ALA A 113 -6.37 -10.47 3.17
N LEU A 114 -7.58 -10.46 2.62
CA LEU A 114 -8.29 -11.67 2.20
C LEU A 114 -7.55 -12.40 1.08
N SER A 115 -7.14 -11.67 0.03
CA SER A 115 -6.35 -12.25 -1.06
C SER A 115 -5.01 -12.81 -0.56
N SER A 116 -4.36 -12.13 0.40
CA SER A 116 -3.14 -12.60 1.05
C SER A 116 -3.35 -13.88 1.85
N LEU A 117 -4.42 -13.93 2.65
CA LEU A 117 -4.77 -15.11 3.44
C LEU A 117 -5.06 -16.32 2.54
N VAL A 118 -5.86 -16.13 1.50
CA VAL A 118 -6.19 -17.20 0.54
C VAL A 118 -4.93 -17.69 -0.18
N GLY A 119 -4.09 -16.78 -0.68
CA GLY A 119 -2.82 -17.12 -1.34
C GLY A 119 -1.88 -17.90 -0.41
N LEU A 120 -1.75 -17.46 0.84
CA LEU A 120 -0.95 -18.13 1.86
C LEU A 120 -1.47 -19.53 2.19
N ILE A 121 -2.78 -19.70 2.40
CA ILE A 121 -3.40 -21.01 2.65
C ILE A 121 -3.13 -21.97 1.49
N ILE A 122 -3.25 -21.49 0.25
CA ILE A 122 -2.99 -22.32 -0.94
C ILE A 122 -1.51 -22.71 -1.01
N PHE A 123 -0.56 -21.81 -0.72
CA PHE A 123 0.86 -22.18 -0.67
C PHE A 123 1.18 -23.16 0.46
N LEU A 124 0.57 -23.01 1.63
CA LEU A 124 0.81 -23.89 2.77
C LEU A 124 0.26 -25.30 2.51
N LYS A 125 -0.97 -25.42 2.01
CA LYS A 125 -1.67 -26.70 1.78
C LYS A 125 -1.47 -27.27 0.36
N GLY A 126 -0.90 -26.49 -0.54
CA GLY A 126 -0.66 -26.86 -1.93
C GLY A 126 0.51 -27.83 -2.07
N LYS A 127 0.41 -28.71 -3.08
CA LYS A 127 1.50 -29.57 -3.55
C LYS A 127 1.52 -29.47 -5.07
N GLU A 128 2.71 -29.31 -5.64
CA GLU A 128 2.95 -29.35 -7.09
C GLU A 128 2.02 -28.46 -7.91
N ILE A 129 1.79 -27.24 -7.43
CA ILE A 129 0.98 -26.26 -8.16
C ILE A 129 1.87 -25.61 -9.25
N SER A 130 1.40 -25.63 -10.49
CA SER A 130 1.99 -24.91 -11.61
C SER A 130 0.93 -24.06 -12.32
N VAL A 131 1.38 -22.99 -12.96
CA VAL A 131 0.56 -22.08 -13.77
C VAL A 131 1.10 -22.11 -15.20
N SER A 132 0.28 -21.79 -16.21
CA SER A 132 0.82 -21.68 -17.57
C SER A 132 1.84 -20.53 -17.66
N PRO A 133 2.92 -20.67 -18.46
CA PRO A 133 3.93 -19.64 -18.60
C PRO A 133 3.33 -18.29 -19.05
N ALA A 134 2.41 -18.31 -20.02
CA ALA A 134 1.76 -17.10 -20.54
C ALA A 134 1.01 -16.32 -19.46
N LEU A 135 0.22 -17.01 -18.63
CA LEU A 135 -0.51 -16.37 -17.53
C LEU A 135 0.44 -15.86 -16.44
N SER A 136 1.53 -16.57 -16.18
CA SER A 136 2.56 -16.09 -15.24
C SER A 136 3.25 -14.82 -15.75
N ILE A 137 3.62 -14.77 -17.03
CA ILE A 137 4.23 -13.58 -17.65
C ILE A 137 3.28 -12.38 -17.56
N MET A 138 2.00 -12.56 -17.87
CA MET A 138 0.99 -11.50 -17.72
C MET A 138 0.89 -11.01 -16.28
N ALA A 139 0.84 -11.93 -15.31
CA ALA A 139 0.77 -11.57 -13.90
C ALA A 139 2.06 -10.87 -13.41
N ILE A 140 3.23 -11.30 -13.87
CA ILE A 140 4.51 -10.65 -13.59
C ILE A 140 4.50 -9.23 -14.14
N ALA A 141 4.12 -9.03 -15.39
CA ALA A 141 4.08 -7.71 -16.02
C ALA A 141 3.14 -6.76 -15.24
N LEU A 142 1.95 -7.25 -14.89
CA LEU A 142 0.98 -6.46 -14.13
C LEU A 142 1.48 -6.13 -12.73
N LEU A 143 2.05 -7.11 -12.03
CA LEU A 143 2.59 -6.93 -10.69
C LEU A 143 3.81 -5.99 -10.68
N SER A 144 4.66 -6.05 -11.70
CA SER A 144 5.80 -5.14 -11.87
C SER A 144 5.34 -3.72 -12.18
N ALA A 145 4.36 -3.52 -13.08
CA ALA A 145 3.79 -2.19 -13.32
C ALA A 145 3.18 -1.59 -12.04
N SER A 146 2.47 -2.44 -11.28
CA SER A 146 1.92 -2.10 -9.97
C SER A 146 2.99 -1.71 -8.95
N ALA A 147 4.13 -2.42 -8.94
CA ALA A 147 5.27 -2.13 -8.09
C ALA A 147 5.90 -0.76 -8.40
N PHE A 148 6.08 -0.45 -9.68
CA PHE A 148 6.61 0.84 -10.11
C PHE A 148 5.70 1.98 -9.68
N LEU A 149 4.38 1.86 -9.92
CA LEU A 149 3.43 2.87 -9.49
C LEU A 149 3.50 3.12 -7.98
N SER A 150 3.51 2.06 -7.16
CA SER A 150 3.67 2.21 -5.72
C SER A 150 5.01 2.82 -5.30
N ALA A 151 6.11 2.48 -5.96
CA ALA A 151 7.41 3.07 -5.67
C ALA A 151 7.44 4.57 -6.00
N PHE A 152 6.81 4.99 -7.10
CA PHE A 152 6.63 6.41 -7.43
C PHE A 152 5.75 7.14 -6.41
N SER A 153 4.61 6.56 -6.03
CA SER A 153 3.73 7.12 -4.99
C SER A 153 4.45 7.21 -3.63
N ALA A 154 5.33 6.25 -3.31
CA ALA A 154 6.17 6.31 -2.13
C ALA A 154 7.17 7.47 -2.19
N GLN A 155 7.80 7.69 -3.35
CA GLN A 155 8.73 8.80 -3.52
C GLN A 155 8.04 10.16 -3.31
N TRP A 156 6.79 10.29 -3.77
CA TRP A 156 5.98 11.46 -3.48
C TRP A 156 5.71 11.62 -1.99
N LEU A 157 5.28 10.56 -1.29
CA LEU A 157 5.04 10.59 0.15
C LEU A 157 6.31 10.98 0.95
N VAL A 158 7.47 10.45 0.55
CA VAL A 158 8.76 10.76 1.18
C VAL A 158 9.15 12.21 0.95
N SER A 159 8.97 12.72 -0.27
CA SER A 159 9.26 14.11 -0.60
C SER A 159 8.37 15.06 0.20
N ASP A 160 7.07 14.77 0.26
CA ASP A 160 6.09 15.55 1.01
C ASP A 160 6.41 15.60 2.51
N TYR A 161 6.76 14.45 3.10
CA TYR A 161 7.19 14.38 4.49
C TYR A 161 8.41 15.27 4.77
N TYR A 162 9.45 15.20 3.93
CA TYR A 162 10.65 16.01 4.15
C TYR A 162 10.40 17.51 3.96
N VAL A 163 9.45 17.91 3.11
CA VAL A 163 9.03 19.31 3.01
C VAL A 163 8.35 19.76 4.30
N HIS A 164 7.40 18.99 4.83
CA HIS A 164 6.68 19.35 6.06
C HIS A 164 7.59 19.39 7.29
N VAL A 165 8.50 18.42 7.46
CA VAL A 165 9.49 18.46 8.55
C VAL A 165 10.39 19.67 8.45
N LYS A 166 10.87 20.02 7.24
CA LYS A 166 11.68 21.22 7.04
C LYS A 166 10.88 22.50 7.32
N MET A 167 9.59 22.54 7.00
CA MET A 167 8.75 23.68 7.34
C MET A 167 8.62 23.81 8.87
N GLU A 168 8.32 22.73 9.57
CA GLU A 168 8.17 22.72 11.04
C GLU A 168 9.48 23.08 11.77
N GLU A 169 10.63 22.60 11.29
CA GLU A 169 11.94 22.96 11.85
C GLU A 169 12.31 24.44 11.63
N ASN A 170 11.80 25.06 10.58
CA ASN A 170 12.08 26.46 10.24
C ASN A 170 11.03 27.45 10.78
N VAL A 171 9.94 26.98 11.40
CA VAL A 171 9.01 27.86 12.13
C VAL A 171 9.68 28.31 13.42
N PRO A 172 9.92 29.62 13.63
CA PRO A 172 10.46 30.11 14.89
C PRO A 172 9.53 29.68 16.03
N LYS A 173 10.07 29.06 17.09
CA LYS A 173 9.29 28.62 18.27
C LYS A 173 8.47 29.72 18.95
N ASN A 174 8.72 30.98 18.59
CA ASN A 174 8.04 32.18 19.09
C ASN A 174 7.07 32.81 18.08
N ALA A 175 6.86 32.21 16.90
CA ALA A 175 5.88 32.69 15.94
C ALA A 175 4.48 32.35 16.47
N THR A 176 3.85 33.31 17.15
CA THR A 176 2.42 33.30 17.39
C THR A 176 1.75 33.37 16.02
N VAL A 177 1.12 32.28 15.59
CA VAL A 177 0.21 32.30 14.46
C VAL A 177 -0.95 33.19 14.85
N ILE A 178 -0.92 34.46 14.45
CA ILE A 178 -2.06 35.35 14.55
C ILE A 178 -3.05 34.84 13.51
N VAL A 179 -3.95 33.94 13.95
CA VAL A 179 -5.15 33.62 13.19
C VAL A 179 -5.99 34.89 13.18
N ALA A 180 -5.87 35.67 12.11
CA ALA A 180 -6.79 36.77 11.86
C ALA A 180 -8.16 36.13 11.62
N TYR A 181 -8.98 36.07 12.67
CA TYR A 181 -10.41 35.81 12.50
C TYR A 181 -10.96 36.90 11.58
N PRO A 182 -11.78 36.57 10.57
CA PRO A 182 -12.44 37.58 9.77
C PRO A 182 -13.20 38.49 10.73
N GLU A 183 -12.89 39.79 10.67
CA GLU A 183 -13.57 40.82 11.44
C GLU A 183 -15.07 40.68 11.12
N GLN A 184 -15.88 40.36 12.12
CA GLN A 184 -17.33 40.30 11.93
C GLN A 184 -17.81 41.72 11.71
N VAL A 185 -17.88 42.14 10.45
CA VAL A 185 -18.47 43.41 10.07
C VAL A 185 -19.98 43.29 10.32
N PRO A 186 -20.58 44.12 11.18
CA PRO A 186 -22.02 44.09 11.39
C PRO A 186 -22.74 44.35 10.07
N PRO A 187 -23.91 43.72 9.84
CA PRO A 187 -24.68 43.94 8.62
C PRO A 187 -24.99 45.44 8.46
N PRO A 188 -24.98 45.97 7.24
CA PRO A 188 -25.22 47.40 6.99
C PRO A 188 -26.57 47.80 7.59
N ASN A 189 -26.54 48.85 8.42
CA ASN A 189 -27.74 49.41 9.04
C ASN A 189 -28.62 49.99 7.92
N ILE A 190 -29.64 49.24 7.51
CA ILE A 190 -30.69 49.76 6.63
C ILE A 190 -31.56 50.65 7.51
N THR A 191 -31.16 51.92 7.65
CA THR A 191 -32.03 52.96 8.16
C THR A 191 -33.11 53.19 7.11
N SER A 192 -34.29 52.60 7.32
CA SER A 192 -35.49 52.99 6.59
C SER A 192 -35.87 54.40 7.03
N SER A 193 -35.51 55.39 6.23
CA SER A 193 -36.11 56.72 6.30
C SER A 193 -37.49 56.67 5.65
N SER A 194 -38.54 56.71 6.46
CA SER A 194 -39.90 57.07 6.08
C SER A 194 -40.64 57.60 7.29
#